data_AF-A0AAU0HG72-F1
#
_entry.id   AF-A0AAU0HG72-F1
#
_cell.length_a   1.000
_cell.length_b   1.000
_cell.length_c   1.000
_cell.angle_alpha   90.00
_cell.angle_beta   90.00
_cell.angle_gamma   90.00
#
_symmetry.space_group_name_H-M   'P 1'
#
loop_
_entity.id
_entity.type
_entity.pdbx_description
1 polymer ?
#
loop_
_entity_poly.entity_id
_entity_poly.type
_entity_poly.pdbx_seq_one_letter_code
_entity_poly.pdbx_strand_id
1 'polypeptide(L)'
;MKKAILGSFAALAFSAGMAAAATVDIDFDSGVLSGGSYSEKGFTFTSSSRGGVSLASNCPTGTPNSKCLQFNNDEIITVMFGDGAAFDVTGFLFNAPGNRGDIRISGGGLTQTLTEIYNGNTMSQATTNDFDNITSFTFQNAANGTGRVDNLSFEVAAVPVPAAGFLLLGGLGALGALRRRKRG
;
A
#
# COMPACT_ATOMS: atom_id res chain seq x y z
N MET A 1 50.62 -0.75 -47.86
CA MET A 1 50.67 -0.72 -46.38
C MET A 1 49.29 -0.33 -45.86
N LYS A 2 48.56 -1.26 -45.23
CA LYS A 2 47.19 -1.04 -44.73
C LYS A 2 47.27 -0.53 -43.28
N LYS A 3 46.80 0.69 -43.01
CA LYS A 3 46.74 1.28 -41.66
C LYS A 3 45.49 0.77 -40.94
N ALA A 4 45.68 0.04 -39.83
CA ALA A 4 44.60 -0.37 -38.94
C ALA A 4 44.26 0.80 -38.00
N ILE A 5 43.02 1.27 -38.03
CA ILE A 5 42.52 2.29 -37.11
C ILE A 5 41.93 1.56 -35.89
N LEU A 6 42.64 1.66 -34.76
CA LEU A 6 42.18 1.22 -33.45
C LEU A 6 41.14 2.24 -32.95
N GLY A 7 39.87 1.86 -32.90
CA GLY A 7 38.80 2.69 -32.34
C GLY A 7 38.64 2.43 -30.85
N SER A 8 38.95 3.42 -30.01
CA SER A 8 38.68 3.39 -28.56
C SER A 8 37.17 3.39 -28.29
N PHE A 9 36.68 2.39 -27.56
CA PHE A 9 35.33 2.39 -27.00
C PHE A 9 35.33 3.10 -25.64
N ALA A 10 34.73 4.28 -25.56
CA ALA A 10 34.43 4.92 -24.30
C ALA A 10 33.23 4.22 -23.64
N ALA A 11 33.45 3.60 -22.48
CA ALA A 11 32.37 3.01 -21.68
C ALA A 11 31.59 4.13 -20.99
N LEU A 12 30.33 4.32 -21.38
CA LEU A 12 29.37 5.17 -20.65
C LEU A 12 28.84 4.38 -19.45
N ALA A 13 29.30 4.72 -18.25
CA ALA A 13 28.70 4.24 -17.02
C ALA A 13 27.40 5.00 -16.76
N PHE A 14 26.25 4.33 -16.91
CA PHE A 14 24.97 4.88 -16.50
C PHE A 14 24.70 4.47 -15.05
N SER A 15 24.55 5.44 -14.14
CA SER A 15 24.10 5.19 -12.77
C SER A 15 22.60 4.91 -12.77
N ALA A 16 22.20 3.70 -12.43
CA ALA A 16 20.82 3.39 -12.12
C ALA A 16 20.41 4.18 -10.87
N GLY A 17 19.37 5.02 -10.97
CA GLY A 17 18.80 5.70 -9.80
C GLY A 17 18.18 4.67 -8.85
N MET A 18 18.54 4.73 -7.57
CA MET A 18 17.86 3.93 -6.55
C MET A 18 16.43 4.46 -6.40
N ALA A 19 15.44 3.58 -6.53
CA ALA A 19 14.06 3.94 -6.30
C ALA A 19 13.85 4.07 -4.78
N ALA A 20 13.25 5.19 -4.33
CA ALA A 20 12.96 5.44 -2.93
C ALA A 20 11.59 4.89 -2.55
N ALA A 21 11.44 4.39 -1.31
CA ALA A 21 10.15 3.97 -0.77
C ALA A 21 9.16 5.15 -0.78
N ALA A 22 7.90 4.86 -1.04
CA ALA A 22 6.84 5.85 -1.09
C ALA A 22 5.90 5.67 0.10
N THR A 23 5.64 6.75 0.82
CA THR A 23 4.60 6.80 1.85
C THR A 23 3.23 6.95 1.19
N VAL A 24 2.27 6.12 1.61
CA VAL A 24 0.89 6.13 1.13
C VAL A 24 -0.05 6.20 2.32
N ASP A 25 -0.83 7.28 2.39
CA ASP A 25 -1.84 7.46 3.43
C ASP A 25 -3.24 7.17 2.88
N ILE A 26 -4.06 6.44 3.62
CA ILE A 26 -5.46 6.12 3.30
C ILE A 26 -6.37 6.83 4.30
N ASP A 27 -7.22 7.73 3.81
CA ASP A 27 -8.16 8.54 4.61
C ASP A 27 -9.63 8.18 4.38
N PHE A 28 -9.88 7.20 3.51
CA PHE A 28 -11.21 6.71 3.14
C PHE A 28 -12.16 7.72 2.47
N ASP A 29 -11.71 8.94 2.19
CA ASP A 29 -12.56 10.00 1.65
C ASP A 29 -12.63 9.97 0.11
N SER A 30 -11.65 9.34 -0.55
CA SER A 30 -11.45 9.45 -2.00
C SER A 30 -11.49 8.14 -2.80
N GLY A 31 -11.48 6.98 -2.13
CA GLY A 31 -11.51 5.68 -2.80
C GLY A 31 -12.87 5.24 -3.35
N VAL A 32 -12.85 4.08 -4.00
CA VAL A 32 -14.01 3.51 -4.72
C VAL A 32 -14.51 2.27 -3.99
N LEU A 33 -15.80 2.27 -3.66
CA LEU A 33 -16.52 1.06 -3.24
C LEU A 33 -17.10 0.36 -4.47
N SER A 34 -16.68 -0.88 -4.72
CA SER A 34 -17.17 -1.68 -5.86
C SER A 34 -17.17 -3.17 -5.53
N GLY A 35 -18.27 -3.85 -5.81
CA GLY A 35 -18.35 -5.30 -5.67
C GLY A 35 -18.12 -5.84 -4.25
N GLY A 36 -18.34 -5.01 -3.21
CA GLY A 36 -18.06 -5.38 -1.82
C GLY A 36 -16.60 -5.14 -1.38
N SER A 37 -15.78 -4.55 -2.24
CA SER A 37 -14.40 -4.14 -1.97
C SER A 37 -14.29 -2.62 -1.92
N TYR A 38 -13.28 -2.12 -1.21
CA TYR A 38 -12.87 -0.72 -1.27
C TYR A 38 -11.46 -0.63 -1.84
N SER A 39 -11.18 0.32 -2.72
CA SER A 39 -9.83 0.57 -3.24
C SER A 39 -9.47 2.04 -3.20
N GLU A 40 -8.27 2.33 -2.70
CA GLU A 40 -7.70 3.69 -2.64
C GLU A 40 -6.17 3.59 -2.78
N LYS A 41 -5.58 4.48 -3.59
CA LYS A 41 -4.11 4.63 -3.75
C LYS A 41 -3.33 3.32 -3.93
N GLY A 42 -3.93 2.36 -4.67
CA GLY A 42 -3.32 1.06 -4.96
C GLY A 42 -3.58 -0.02 -3.91
N PHE A 43 -4.11 0.33 -2.74
CA PHE A 43 -4.57 -0.63 -1.74
C PHE A 43 -6.00 -1.07 -2.02
N THR A 44 -6.28 -2.33 -1.72
CA THR A 44 -7.61 -2.93 -1.78
C THR A 44 -7.95 -3.54 -0.43
N PHE A 45 -9.14 -3.22 0.04
CA PHE A 45 -9.74 -3.70 1.26
C PHE A 45 -10.88 -4.63 0.87
N THR A 46 -10.91 -5.81 1.46
CA THR A 46 -11.94 -6.82 1.23
C THR A 46 -12.48 -7.30 2.55
N SER A 47 -13.77 -7.55 2.62
CA SER A 47 -14.41 -8.04 3.84
C SER A 47 -14.69 -9.54 3.76
N SER A 48 -14.57 -10.23 4.88
CA SER A 48 -15.09 -11.60 5.05
C SER A 48 -16.62 -11.65 5.17
N SER A 49 -17.28 -10.51 5.38
CA SER A 49 -18.73 -10.41 5.45
C SER A 49 -19.37 -10.41 4.07
N ARG A 50 -20.58 -10.97 3.97
CA ARG A 50 -21.36 -10.96 2.70
C ARG A 50 -21.76 -9.56 2.25
N GLY A 51 -21.75 -8.58 3.16
CA GLY A 51 -22.09 -7.19 2.86
C GLY A 51 -20.95 -6.41 2.20
N GLY A 52 -19.72 -6.95 2.22
CA GLY A 52 -18.53 -6.27 1.74
C GLY A 52 -18.04 -5.20 2.70
N VAL A 53 -17.05 -4.43 2.25
CA VAL A 53 -16.48 -3.32 3.01
C VAL A 53 -17.51 -2.23 3.25
N SER A 54 -17.62 -1.78 4.51
CA SER A 54 -18.49 -0.67 4.91
C SER A 54 -17.67 0.55 5.33
N LEU A 55 -18.10 1.74 4.90
CA LEU A 55 -17.53 3.02 5.33
C LEU A 55 -18.55 3.75 6.21
N ALA A 56 -18.18 4.03 7.45
CA ALA A 56 -19.00 4.84 8.34
C ALA A 56 -18.85 6.32 7.99
N SER A 57 -19.95 7.06 7.87
CA SER A 57 -19.93 8.51 7.57
C SER A 57 -19.85 9.41 8.81
N ASN A 58 -19.66 8.80 9.99
CA ASN A 58 -19.60 9.47 11.28
C ASN A 58 -18.28 9.15 11.99
N CYS A 59 -17.17 9.24 11.26
CA CYS A 59 -15.88 8.96 11.87
C CYS A 59 -15.54 10.02 12.94
N PRO A 60 -15.07 9.61 14.14
CA PRO A 60 -14.71 10.55 15.19
C PRO A 60 -13.33 11.21 14.97
N THR A 61 -13.07 11.71 13.77
CA THR A 61 -11.82 12.41 13.40
C THR A 61 -11.91 13.94 13.51
N GLY A 62 -13.05 14.47 13.94
CA GLY A 62 -13.25 15.91 14.16
C GLY A 62 -13.65 16.72 12.92
N THR A 63 -13.73 16.08 11.75
CA THR A 63 -14.23 16.68 10.50
C THR A 63 -15.65 16.19 10.20
N PRO A 64 -16.60 17.08 9.85
CA PRO A 64 -17.94 16.65 9.46
C PRO A 64 -17.92 15.78 8.21
N ASN A 65 -18.69 14.68 8.23
CA ASN A 65 -18.82 13.70 7.13
C ASN A 65 -17.55 12.92 6.78
N SER A 66 -16.55 12.89 7.66
CA SER A 66 -15.39 12.02 7.45
C SER A 66 -15.82 10.56 7.39
N LYS A 67 -15.23 9.87 6.43
CA LYS A 67 -15.43 8.44 6.28
C LYS A 67 -14.32 7.69 6.97
N CYS A 68 -14.65 6.53 7.53
CA CYS A 68 -13.64 5.57 7.92
C CYS A 68 -14.12 4.15 7.74
N LEU A 69 -13.15 3.24 7.66
CA LEU A 69 -13.43 1.83 7.54
C LEU A 69 -14.17 1.34 8.78
N GLN A 70 -15.30 0.66 8.58
CA GLN A 70 -16.07 0.06 9.66
C GLN A 70 -16.19 -1.45 9.42
N PHE A 71 -16.03 -2.21 10.50
CA PHE A 71 -16.22 -3.66 10.53
C PHE A 71 -16.95 -4.09 11.81
N ASN A 72 -17.73 -5.16 11.75
CA ASN A 72 -18.62 -5.58 12.83
C ASN A 72 -18.57 -7.08 13.09
N ASN A 73 -18.81 -7.51 14.33
CA ASN A 73 -19.10 -8.92 14.69
C ASN A 73 -18.07 -9.92 14.13
N ASP A 74 -16.82 -9.82 14.57
CA ASP A 74 -15.70 -10.67 14.14
C ASP A 74 -15.40 -10.64 12.62
N GLU A 75 -15.95 -9.67 11.88
CA GLU A 75 -15.61 -9.37 10.49
C GLU A 75 -14.11 -9.08 10.34
N ILE A 76 -13.53 -9.69 9.32
CA ILE A 76 -12.12 -9.54 8.97
C ILE A 76 -12.06 -8.66 7.72
N ILE A 77 -11.38 -7.52 7.84
CA ILE A 77 -11.01 -6.72 6.68
C ILE A 77 -9.58 -7.09 6.30
N THR A 78 -9.40 -7.57 5.07
CA THR A 78 -8.09 -7.87 4.50
C THR A 78 -7.65 -6.75 3.58
N VAL A 79 -6.47 -6.22 3.83
CA VAL A 79 -5.80 -5.17 3.08
C VAL A 79 -4.67 -5.80 2.27
N MET A 80 -4.60 -5.47 0.98
CA MET A 80 -3.56 -5.90 0.07
C MET A 80 -3.17 -4.74 -0.85
N PHE A 81 -1.91 -4.69 -1.25
CA PHE A 81 -1.45 -3.79 -2.30
C PHE A 81 -1.64 -4.45 -3.68
N GLY A 82 -2.16 -3.70 -4.65
CA GLY A 82 -2.83 -4.24 -5.85
C GLY A 82 -1.96 -5.06 -6.82
N ASP A 83 -0.64 -4.91 -6.77
CA ASP A 83 0.31 -5.71 -7.56
C ASP A 83 0.92 -6.89 -6.77
N GLY A 84 0.51 -7.07 -5.51
CA GLY A 84 1.06 -8.07 -4.60
C GLY A 84 2.43 -7.72 -4.03
N ALA A 85 2.93 -6.49 -4.24
CA ALA A 85 4.17 -6.06 -3.62
C ALA A 85 4.03 -6.00 -2.09
N ALA A 86 5.18 -6.15 -1.42
CA ALA A 86 5.25 -6.01 0.01
C ALA A 86 5.21 -4.54 0.42
N PHE A 87 4.67 -4.29 1.61
CA PHE A 87 4.56 -2.98 2.22
C PHE A 87 4.77 -3.09 3.73
N ASP A 88 5.08 -1.95 4.33
CA ASP A 88 5.19 -1.77 5.78
C ASP A 88 3.97 -1.01 6.26
N VAL A 89 3.43 -1.37 7.43
CA VAL A 89 2.37 -0.60 8.09
C VAL A 89 3.03 0.26 9.15
N THR A 90 2.92 1.58 9.03
CA THR A 90 3.60 2.51 9.96
C THR A 90 2.66 3.01 11.06
N GLY A 91 1.36 3.13 10.77
CA GLY A 91 0.37 3.45 11.79
C GLY A 91 -1.03 3.68 11.23
N PHE A 92 -1.98 3.85 12.14
CA PHE A 92 -3.37 4.16 11.82
C PHE A 92 -4.12 4.67 13.05
N LEU A 93 -5.25 5.33 12.82
CA LEU A 93 -6.20 5.68 13.86
C LEU A 93 -7.24 4.56 14.00
N PHE A 94 -7.67 4.28 15.22
CA PHE A 94 -8.71 3.29 15.48
C PHE A 94 -9.69 3.72 16.58
N ASN A 95 -10.89 3.16 16.55
CA ASN A 95 -11.88 3.29 17.62
C ASN A 95 -12.77 2.05 17.66
N ALA A 96 -13.16 1.61 18.85
CA ALA A 96 -14.19 0.59 19.04
C ALA A 96 -15.43 1.15 19.77
N PRO A 97 -16.44 1.69 19.04
CA PRO A 97 -17.57 2.32 19.68
C PRO A 97 -18.54 1.30 20.31
N GLY A 98 -19.25 1.72 21.36
CA GLY A 98 -20.28 0.95 22.06
C GLY A 98 -19.79 0.13 23.25
N ASN A 99 -18.99 -0.92 23.01
CA ASN A 99 -18.49 -1.85 24.04
C ASN A 99 -16.96 -1.96 23.98
N ARG A 100 -16.32 -2.61 24.97
CA ARG A 100 -14.89 -3.01 24.87
C ARG A 100 -14.69 -3.84 23.61
N GLY A 101 -14.20 -3.21 22.55
CA GLY A 101 -13.79 -3.88 21.32
C GLY A 101 -12.28 -3.95 21.29
N ASP A 102 -11.76 -5.15 21.41
CA ASP A 102 -10.36 -5.40 21.06
C ASP A 102 -10.25 -5.41 19.54
N ILE A 103 -9.37 -4.60 18.97
CA ILE A 103 -9.06 -4.66 17.53
C ILE A 103 -7.81 -5.52 17.38
N ARG A 104 -7.97 -6.70 16.76
CA ARG A 104 -6.86 -7.53 16.35
C ARG A 104 -6.36 -7.07 14.99
N ILE A 105 -5.06 -6.92 14.89
CA ILE A 105 -4.36 -6.73 13.63
C ILE A 105 -3.44 -7.91 13.37
N SER A 106 -3.26 -8.28 12.11
CA SER A 106 -2.37 -9.40 11.73
C SER A 106 -1.76 -9.22 10.35
N GLY A 107 -0.59 -9.80 10.15
CA GLY A 107 0.19 -9.72 8.90
C GLY A 107 1.55 -10.39 9.11
N GLY A 108 2.10 -11.03 8.07
CA GLY A 108 3.44 -11.65 8.16
C GLY A 108 3.59 -12.76 9.21
N GLY A 109 2.49 -13.37 9.66
CA GLY A 109 2.49 -14.36 10.76
C GLY A 109 2.48 -13.75 12.16
N LEU A 110 2.42 -12.42 12.27
CA LEU A 110 2.26 -11.71 13.53
C LEU A 110 0.80 -11.37 13.77
N THR A 111 0.40 -11.36 15.04
CA THR A 111 -0.92 -10.92 15.50
C THR A 111 -0.74 -10.04 16.73
N GLN A 112 -1.30 -8.83 16.68
CA GLN A 112 -1.33 -7.90 17.82
C GLN A 112 -2.79 -7.61 18.16
N THR A 113 -3.09 -7.51 19.47
CA THR A 113 -4.40 -7.05 19.94
C THR A 113 -4.25 -5.65 20.49
N LEU A 114 -4.94 -4.70 19.87
CA LEU A 114 -5.08 -3.34 20.34
C LEU A 114 -6.29 -3.29 21.27
N THR A 115 -6.01 -3.21 22.57
CA THR A 115 -7.06 -3.00 23.56
C THR A 115 -7.26 -1.51 23.73
N GLU A 116 -8.40 -1.02 23.25
CA GLU A 116 -8.82 0.33 23.56
C GLU A 116 -9.52 0.36 24.93
N ILE A 117 -9.12 1.29 25.79
CA ILE A 117 -9.96 1.69 26.92
C ILE A 117 -11.03 2.58 26.30
N TYR A 118 -12.25 2.06 26.21
CA TYR A 118 -13.45 2.77 25.74
C TYR A 118 -13.41 4.27 26.11
N ASN A 119 -13.16 5.13 25.13
CA ASN A 119 -13.02 6.58 25.33
C ASN A 119 -14.03 7.38 24.49
N GLY A 120 -15.18 6.78 24.17
CA GLY A 120 -16.24 7.49 23.44
C GLY A 120 -15.83 7.84 21.99
N ASN A 121 -16.42 8.91 21.46
CA ASN A 121 -16.30 9.34 20.06
C ASN A 121 -14.93 9.98 19.73
N THR A 122 -13.81 9.34 20.08
CA THR A 122 -12.45 9.79 19.72
C THR A 122 -11.61 8.62 19.23
N MET A 123 -10.85 8.81 18.14
CA MET A 123 -9.93 7.78 17.65
C MET A 123 -8.61 7.80 18.44
N SER A 124 -8.07 6.61 18.73
CA SER A 124 -6.73 6.39 19.28
C SER A 124 -5.72 6.12 18.17
N GLN A 125 -4.47 6.56 18.33
CA GLN A 125 -3.39 6.27 17.39
C GLN A 125 -2.70 4.95 17.73
N ALA A 126 -2.57 4.07 16.74
CA ALA A 126 -1.66 2.93 16.77
C ALA A 126 -0.43 3.25 15.91
N THR A 127 0.75 2.92 16.44
CA THR A 127 2.01 2.88 15.66
C THR A 127 2.46 1.44 15.61
N THR A 128 2.87 0.99 14.43
CA THR A 128 3.27 -0.38 14.17
C THR A 128 4.70 -0.40 13.66
N ASN A 129 5.58 -1.12 14.36
CA ASN A 129 6.99 -1.28 13.95
C ASN A 129 7.33 -2.72 13.58
N ASP A 130 6.38 -3.64 13.73
CA ASP A 130 6.61 -5.08 13.53
C ASP A 130 5.97 -5.60 12.23
N PHE A 131 5.18 -4.77 11.54
CA PHE A 131 4.43 -5.15 10.35
C PHE A 131 5.16 -4.68 9.09
N ASP A 132 6.40 -5.14 8.95
CA ASP A 132 7.29 -4.79 7.84
C ASP A 132 7.35 -5.91 6.80
N ASN A 133 7.47 -5.51 5.53
CA ASN A 133 7.64 -6.38 4.38
C ASN A 133 6.55 -7.46 4.29
N ILE A 134 5.29 -7.07 4.52
CA ILE A 134 4.12 -7.94 4.44
C ILE A 134 3.34 -7.71 3.15
N THR A 135 2.66 -8.73 2.64
CA THR A 135 1.82 -8.64 1.43
C THR A 135 0.33 -8.56 1.75
N SER A 136 -0.03 -8.80 3.01
CA SER A 136 -1.40 -8.75 3.50
C SER A 136 -1.42 -8.35 4.96
N PHE A 137 -2.37 -7.46 5.27
CA PHE A 137 -2.64 -6.97 6.62
C PHE A 137 -4.13 -7.08 6.91
N THR A 138 -4.52 -7.47 8.11
CA THR A 138 -5.94 -7.66 8.45
C THR A 138 -6.34 -6.90 9.70
N PHE A 139 -7.57 -6.40 9.72
CA PHE A 139 -8.25 -5.92 10.91
C PHE A 139 -9.38 -6.87 11.28
N GLN A 140 -9.57 -7.10 12.57
CA GLN A 140 -10.69 -7.86 13.10
C GLN A 140 -11.15 -7.27 14.44
N ASN A 141 -12.46 -7.13 14.64
CA ASN A 141 -12.97 -6.86 15.98
C ASN A 141 -13.07 -8.21 16.72
N ALA A 142 -12.36 -8.36 17.83
CA ALA A 142 -12.23 -9.62 18.55
C ALA A 142 -13.28 -9.86 19.64
N ALA A 143 -14.15 -8.87 19.88
CA ALA A 143 -15.08 -8.87 21.00
C ALA A 143 -16.54 -8.68 20.56
N ASN A 144 -16.89 -9.14 19.34
CA ASN A 144 -18.25 -9.04 18.80
C ASN A 144 -18.84 -7.60 18.83
N GLY A 145 -18.00 -6.60 18.57
CA GLY A 145 -18.39 -5.19 18.52
C GLY A 145 -18.26 -4.57 17.14
N THR A 146 -18.34 -3.24 17.10
CA THR A 146 -17.97 -2.43 15.94
C THR A 146 -16.53 -1.96 16.11
N GLY A 147 -15.71 -2.11 15.08
CA GLY A 147 -14.39 -1.48 14.98
C GLY A 147 -14.37 -0.46 13.86
N ARG A 148 -13.59 0.59 14.04
CA ARG A 148 -13.37 1.65 13.07
C ARG A 148 -11.88 1.92 12.94
N VAL A 149 -11.43 2.14 11.71
CA VAL A 149 -10.03 2.46 11.40
C VAL A 149 -10.00 3.58 10.35
N ASP A 150 -9.10 4.54 10.56
CA ASP A 150 -8.89 5.69 9.68
C ASP A 150 -7.39 6.04 9.59
N ASN A 151 -7.01 6.94 8.67
CA ASN A 151 -5.66 7.48 8.52
C ASN A 151 -4.57 6.39 8.52
N LEU A 152 -4.74 5.33 7.73
CA LEU A 152 -3.71 4.30 7.63
C LEU A 152 -2.53 4.87 6.87
N SER A 153 -1.33 4.61 7.36
CA SER A 153 -0.09 4.98 6.70
C SER A 153 0.72 3.73 6.39
N PHE A 154 1.17 3.65 5.15
CA PHE A 154 1.96 2.54 4.62
C PHE A 154 3.25 3.07 4.00
N GLU A 155 4.30 2.28 4.07
CA GLU A 155 5.48 2.45 3.21
C GLU A 155 5.51 1.32 2.21
N VAL A 156 5.41 1.66 0.92
CA VAL A 156 5.51 0.67 -0.14
C VAL A 156 6.94 0.64 -0.61
N ALA A 157 7.57 -0.53 -0.52
CA ALA A 157 8.90 -0.74 -1.04
C ALA A 157 8.93 -0.35 -2.51
N ALA A 158 9.94 0.40 -2.90
CA ALA A 158 10.08 0.82 -4.27
C ALA A 158 10.22 -0.42 -5.15
N VAL A 159 9.16 -0.79 -5.87
CA VAL A 159 9.26 -1.81 -6.90
C VAL A 159 10.27 -1.27 -7.90
N PRO A 160 11.41 -1.94 -8.14
CA PRO A 160 12.35 -1.50 -9.15
C PRO A 160 11.57 -1.41 -10.45
N VAL A 161 11.24 -0.18 -10.87
CA VAL A 161 10.54 0.00 -12.13
C VAL A 161 11.37 -0.74 -13.15
N PRO A 162 10.79 -1.71 -13.87
CA PRO A 162 11.57 -2.56 -14.73
C PRO A 162 12.39 -1.64 -15.60
N ALA A 163 13.66 -1.96 -15.76
CA ALA A 163 14.50 -1.26 -16.70
C ALA A 163 13.88 -1.23 -18.11
N ALA A 164 12.70 -1.80 -18.38
CA ALA A 164 11.81 -1.58 -19.52
C ALA A 164 11.92 -0.19 -20.15
N GLY A 165 11.92 0.91 -19.39
CA GLY A 165 12.16 2.24 -19.95
C GLY A 165 13.55 2.36 -20.60
N PHE A 166 14.59 1.97 -19.88
CA PHE A 166 15.96 1.93 -20.36
C PHE A 166 16.25 0.81 -21.39
N LEU A 167 15.54 -0.31 -21.34
CA LEU A 167 15.61 -1.41 -22.29
C LEU A 167 14.92 -1.01 -23.60
N LEU A 168 13.81 -0.25 -23.51
CA LEU A 168 13.16 0.33 -24.66
C LEU A 168 14.06 1.39 -25.30
N LEU A 169 14.61 2.32 -24.51
CA LEU A 169 15.54 3.33 -24.99
C LEU A 169 16.83 2.71 -25.56
N GLY A 170 17.37 1.71 -24.86
CA GLY A 170 18.54 0.94 -25.32
C GLY A 170 18.25 0.17 -26.60
N GLY A 171 17.06 -0.44 -26.70
CA GLY A 171 16.59 -1.15 -27.90
C GLY A 171 16.40 -0.21 -29.09
N LEU A 172 15.77 0.95 -28.89
CA LEU A 172 15.63 1.99 -29.92
C LEU A 172 16.98 2.56 -30.35
N GLY A 173 17.90 2.78 -29.39
CA GLY A 173 19.26 3.22 -29.66
C GLY A 173 20.05 2.21 -30.51
N ALA A 174 19.97 0.92 -30.15
CA ALA A 174 20.57 -0.17 -30.93
C ALA A 174 20.00 -0.25 -32.35
N LEU A 175 18.67 -0.12 -32.51
CA LEU A 175 18.02 -0.09 -33.82
C LEU A 175 18.50 1.09 -34.67
N GLY A 176 18.63 2.27 -34.07
CA GLY A 176 19.17 3.46 -34.73
C GLY A 176 20.60 3.29 -35.21
N ALA A 177 21.46 2.66 -34.39
CA ALA A 177 22.84 2.35 -34.75
C ALA A 177 22.93 1.37 -35.93
N LEU A 178 22.09 0.32 -35.94
CA LEU A 178 22.01 -0.63 -37.05
C LEU A 178 21.56 0.03 -38.36
N ARG A 179 20.63 0.99 -38.31
CA ARG A 179 20.17 1.73 -39.49
C ARG A 179 21.29 2.57 -40.12
N ARG A 180 22.18 3.17 -39.31
CA ARG A 180 23.33 3.95 -39.83
C ARG A 180 24.33 3.05 -40.57
N ARG A 181 24.57 1.83 -40.08
CA ARG A 181 25.47 0.86 -40.73
C ARG A 181 25.03 0.40 -42.12
N LYS A 182 23.73 0.38 -42.43
CA LYS A 182 23.23 -0.05 -43.75
C LYS A 182 23.32 1.02 -44.85
N ARG A 183 23.59 2.28 -44.51
CA ARG A 183 23.65 3.39 -45.48
C ARG A 183 25.08 3.89 -45.76
N GLY A 184 26.08 3.35 -45.05
CA GLY A 184 27.49 3.66 -45.24
C GLY A 184 28.25 2.51 -45.89
#